data_AF-A0A667XPQ7-F1
#
_entry.id   AF-A0A667XPQ7-F1
#
_cell.length_a   1.000
_cell.length_b   1.000
_cell.length_c   1.000
_cell.angle_alpha   90.00
_cell.angle_beta   90.00
_cell.angle_gamma   90.00
#
_symmetry.space_group_name_H-M   'P 1'
#
loop_
_entity.id
_entity.type
_entity.pdbx_description
1 polymer ?
#
loop_
_entity_poly.entity_id
_entity_poly.type
_entity_poly.pdbx_seq_one_letter_code
_entity_poly.pdbx_strand_id
1 'polypeptide(L)'
;PPPGDAGRGPAESEQHRRRAGDLIVRIHDSPWFRIFIMAAIVLDAVVRATHSYKFLREYLHELFVFETALLTGIYTLEFLIKVWAEGFRYLKSKSGVFDALVLGAVYLSAFRPDEAAPLTVELRAARLLKIISFIPVLRDTAECFFLVMKKSLYAFFLLLVFVFFFGVCGFYCFGGPDSPDPLHWEDKSSSFFSVAVFDVLDNAGMKSSRIFTILCIVLGYFILYNSCIAEMSAYMTDITKKQEATRRKMEEEARALKRRARRPEGEEEIRQVRGDFQSLKEQFKTQEPCSSVNFAKLYLTAQRHLDHKTQEMSRCYDEMAEVLQELKEDEQLHEP
;
A
#
# COMPACT_ATOMS: atom_id res chain seq x y z
N PRO A 1 -15.84 43.28 -48.49
CA PRO A 1 -16.16 42.16 -47.57
C PRO A 1 -14.98 41.20 -47.47
N PRO A 2 -14.25 41.16 -46.33
CA PRO A 2 -13.15 40.23 -46.18
C PRO A 2 -13.68 38.80 -46.00
N PRO A 3 -12.95 37.78 -46.48
CA PRO A 3 -13.29 36.38 -46.28
C PRO A 3 -12.57 35.80 -45.06
N GLY A 4 -13.16 34.79 -44.43
CA GLY A 4 -12.43 33.79 -43.67
C GLY A 4 -12.59 33.86 -42.16
N ASP A 5 -13.62 33.18 -41.65
CA ASP A 5 -13.62 32.65 -40.29
C ASP A 5 -14.36 31.30 -40.28
N ALA A 6 -13.75 30.31 -40.93
CA ALA A 6 -14.23 28.94 -40.95
C ALA A 6 -13.02 28.00 -40.91
N GLY A 7 -12.65 27.55 -39.71
CA GLY A 7 -11.66 26.49 -39.55
C GLY A 7 -10.71 26.57 -38.36
N ARG A 8 -11.18 26.89 -37.14
CA ARG A 8 -10.47 26.38 -35.94
C ARG A 8 -10.78 24.90 -35.80
N GLY A 9 -9.88 24.06 -36.31
CA GLY A 9 -10.06 22.62 -36.39
C GLY A 9 -10.01 21.91 -35.02
N PRO A 10 -10.54 20.67 -34.93
CA PRO A 10 -10.53 19.84 -33.72
C PRO A 10 -9.11 19.57 -33.18
N ALA A 11 -8.07 19.70 -34.01
CA ALA A 11 -6.67 19.54 -33.64
C ALA A 11 -6.14 20.60 -32.65
N GLU A 12 -6.59 21.87 -32.76
CA GLU A 12 -6.19 22.92 -31.80
C GLU A 12 -6.84 22.69 -30.43
N SER A 13 -8.08 22.20 -30.40
CA SER A 13 -8.78 21.85 -29.17
C SER A 13 -8.18 20.63 -28.45
N GLU A 14 -7.68 19.63 -29.20
CA GLU A 14 -6.95 18.50 -28.62
C GLU A 14 -5.57 18.89 -28.12
N GLN A 15 -4.85 19.77 -28.83
CA GLN A 15 -3.54 20.25 -28.41
C GLN A 15 -3.63 21.18 -27.18
N HIS A 16 -4.67 22.03 -27.09
CA HIS A 16 -4.98 22.79 -25.88
C HIS A 16 -5.39 21.89 -24.72
N ARG A 17 -6.15 20.81 -24.95
CA ARG A 17 -6.47 19.81 -23.93
C ARG A 17 -5.23 19.06 -23.41
N ARG A 18 -4.30 18.69 -24.30
CA ARG A 18 -3.03 18.04 -23.92
C ARG A 18 -2.12 18.98 -23.15
N ARG A 19 -1.97 20.24 -23.59
CA ARG A 19 -1.18 21.27 -22.86
C ARG A 19 -1.79 21.63 -21.51
N ALA A 20 -3.13 21.73 -21.42
CA ALA A 20 -3.81 21.93 -20.14
C ALA A 20 -3.62 20.72 -19.22
N GLY A 21 -3.72 19.50 -19.74
CA GLY A 21 -3.42 18.27 -19.00
C GLY A 21 -2.00 18.25 -18.44
N ASP A 22 -0.99 18.57 -19.25
CA ASP A 22 0.41 18.60 -18.82
C ASP A 22 0.68 19.69 -17.77
N LEU A 23 0.01 20.85 -17.86
CA LEU A 23 0.13 21.91 -16.87
C LEU A 23 -0.52 21.54 -15.54
N ILE A 24 -1.68 20.87 -15.59
CA ILE A 24 -2.42 20.38 -14.42
C ILE A 24 -1.62 19.29 -13.71
N VAL A 25 -0.99 18.38 -14.45
CA VAL A 25 -0.10 17.35 -13.90
C VAL A 25 1.11 18.01 -13.22
N ARG A 26 1.72 19.04 -13.82
CA ARG A 26 2.84 19.77 -13.20
C ARG A 26 2.44 20.52 -11.92
N ILE A 27 1.22 21.04 -11.84
CA ILE A 27 0.71 21.70 -10.63
C ILE A 27 0.44 20.66 -9.53
N HIS A 28 -0.18 19.54 -9.88
CA HIS A 28 -0.45 18.42 -8.97
C HIS A 28 0.83 17.81 -8.38
N ASP A 29 1.85 17.61 -9.21
CA ASP A 29 3.12 17.01 -8.79
C ASP A 29 4.03 18.00 -8.07
N SER A 30 3.63 19.27 -7.98
CA SER A 30 4.43 20.24 -7.25
C SER A 30 4.44 19.93 -5.75
N PRO A 31 5.63 19.87 -5.12
CA PRO A 31 5.74 19.63 -3.68
C PRO A 31 5.06 20.74 -2.87
N TRP A 32 5.04 21.97 -3.40
CA TRP A 32 4.36 23.12 -2.80
C TRP A 32 2.85 22.93 -2.72
N PHE A 33 2.21 22.39 -3.76
CA PHE A 33 0.77 22.11 -3.72
C PHE A 33 0.44 21.04 -2.67
N ARG A 34 1.25 19.99 -2.55
CA ARG A 34 1.08 18.97 -1.51
C ARG A 34 1.25 19.54 -0.10
N ILE A 35 2.26 20.39 0.12
CA ILE A 35 2.47 21.06 1.41
C ILE A 35 1.30 22.00 1.74
N PHE A 36 0.79 22.73 0.76
CA PHE A 36 -0.36 23.62 0.94
C PHE A 36 -1.61 22.84 1.39
N ILE A 37 -1.95 21.74 0.72
CA ILE A 37 -3.11 20.93 1.10
C ILE A 37 -2.90 20.28 2.47
N MET A 38 -1.69 19.79 2.77
CA MET A 38 -1.37 19.25 4.09
C MET A 38 -1.55 20.31 5.19
N ALA A 39 -1.05 21.53 4.96
CA ALA A 39 -1.22 22.64 5.89
C ALA A 39 -2.70 22.99 6.09
N ALA A 40 -3.51 22.96 5.03
CA ALA A 40 -4.95 23.17 5.12
C ALA A 40 -5.66 22.09 5.96
N ILE A 41 -5.24 20.82 5.87
CA ILE A 41 -5.77 19.72 6.70
C ILE A 41 -5.43 19.92 8.17
N VAL A 42 -4.17 20.24 8.47
CA VAL A 42 -3.73 20.51 9.84
C VAL A 42 -4.44 21.73 10.41
N LEU A 43 -4.63 22.78 9.61
CA LEU A 43 -5.37 23.97 10.02
C LEU A 43 -6.84 23.64 10.32
N ASP A 44 -7.54 22.88 9.46
CA ASP A 44 -8.93 22.41 9.73
C ASP A 44 -9.00 21.66 11.07
N ALA A 45 -8.00 20.83 11.36
CA ALA A 45 -7.93 20.06 12.59
C ALA A 45 -7.82 20.96 13.84
N VAL A 46 -6.92 21.94 13.79
CA VAL A 46 -6.69 22.89 14.88
C VAL A 46 -7.95 23.73 15.11
N VAL A 47 -8.53 24.28 14.04
CA VAL A 47 -9.72 25.13 14.16
C VAL A 47 -10.92 24.31 14.66
N ARG A 48 -11.10 23.08 14.18
CA ARG A 48 -12.12 22.15 14.71
C ARG A 48 -11.92 21.83 16.19
N ALA A 49 -10.68 21.69 16.67
CA ALA A 49 -10.42 21.48 18.09
C ALA A 49 -10.92 22.66 18.94
N THR A 50 -10.81 23.90 18.43
CA THR A 50 -11.31 25.09 19.13
C THR A 50 -12.84 25.14 19.24
N HIS A 51 -13.56 24.50 18.32
CA HIS A 51 -15.02 24.41 18.33
C HIS A 51 -15.57 23.63 19.54
N SER A 52 -14.74 22.85 20.24
CA SER A 52 -15.13 22.15 21.47
C SER A 52 -15.46 23.11 22.62
N TYR A 53 -14.92 24.33 22.58
CA TYR A 53 -15.20 25.36 23.59
C TYR A 53 -16.47 26.16 23.22
N LYS A 54 -17.55 25.98 24.00
CA LYS A 54 -18.85 26.65 23.79
C LYS A 54 -18.73 28.18 23.60
N PHE A 55 -17.88 28.83 24.40
CA PHE A 55 -17.64 30.27 24.33
C PHE A 55 -17.07 30.72 22.97
N LEU A 56 -16.09 29.99 22.43
CA LEU A 56 -15.53 30.28 21.10
C LEU A 56 -16.53 29.97 19.99
N ARG A 57 -17.33 28.90 20.14
CA ARG A 57 -18.34 28.48 19.16
C ARG A 57 -19.38 29.57 18.90
N GLU A 58 -19.89 30.21 19.95
CA GLU A 58 -20.90 31.25 19.83
C GLU A 58 -20.32 32.57 19.28
N TYR A 59 -19.09 32.92 19.67
CA TYR A 59 -18.45 34.18 19.25
C TYR A 59 -17.90 34.13 17.81
N LEU A 60 -17.40 32.97 17.36
CA LEU A 60 -16.73 32.80 16.06
C LEU A 60 -17.56 31.97 15.06
N HIS A 61 -18.87 31.82 15.28
CA HIS A 61 -19.73 30.97 14.45
C HIS A 61 -19.61 31.31 12.94
N GLU A 62 -19.74 32.59 12.58
CA GLU A 62 -19.61 33.08 11.20
C GLU A 62 -18.25 32.69 10.58
N LEU A 63 -17.17 32.77 11.36
CA LEU A 63 -15.83 32.41 10.92
C LEU A 63 -15.70 30.91 10.67
N PHE A 64 -16.28 30.06 11.53
CA PHE A 64 -16.26 28.60 11.35
C PHE A 64 -17.06 28.14 10.13
N VAL A 65 -18.19 28.80 9.84
CA VAL A 65 -18.98 28.52 8.63
C VAL A 65 -18.19 28.88 7.38
N PHE A 66 -17.57 30.07 7.36
CA PHE A 66 -16.73 30.51 6.25
C PHE A 66 -15.54 29.57 6.02
N GLU A 67 -14.81 29.23 7.09
CA GLU A 67 -13.66 28.33 7.03
C GLU A 67 -14.06 26.94 6.52
N THR A 68 -15.18 26.41 7.00
CA THR A 68 -15.71 25.11 6.54
C THR A 68 -16.04 25.13 5.05
N ALA A 69 -16.66 26.21 4.55
CA ALA A 69 -16.96 26.36 3.14
C ALA A 69 -15.68 26.49 2.30
N LEU A 70 -14.70 27.27 2.76
CA LEU A 70 -13.42 27.49 2.09
C LEU A 70 -12.63 26.18 1.96
N LEU A 71 -12.44 25.45 3.06
CA LEU A 71 -11.70 24.20 3.07
C LEU A 71 -12.39 23.11 2.26
N THR A 72 -13.72 23.01 2.35
CA THR A 72 -14.49 22.10 1.50
C THR A 72 -14.30 22.45 0.03
N GLY A 73 -14.32 23.72 -0.34
CA GLY A 73 -14.04 24.19 -1.70
C GLY A 73 -12.63 23.81 -2.18
N ILE A 74 -11.61 24.02 -1.35
CA ILE A 74 -10.22 23.63 -1.64
C ILE A 74 -10.12 22.12 -1.90
N TYR A 75 -10.75 21.31 -1.06
CA TYR A 75 -10.73 19.86 -1.19
C TYR A 75 -11.50 19.36 -2.42
N THR A 76 -12.63 19.98 -2.74
CA THR A 76 -13.38 19.68 -3.96
C THR A 76 -12.57 20.04 -5.20
N LEU A 77 -11.93 21.21 -5.21
CA LEU A 77 -11.11 21.66 -6.33
C LEU A 77 -9.92 20.72 -6.54
N GLU A 78 -9.24 20.32 -5.46
CA GLU A 78 -8.13 19.39 -5.52
C GLU A 78 -8.55 18.00 -6.03
N PHE A 79 -9.70 17.48 -5.58
CA PHE A 79 -10.26 16.24 -6.13
C PHE A 79 -10.59 16.36 -7.62
N LEU A 80 -11.19 17.47 -8.05
CA LEU A 80 -11.45 17.73 -9.46
C LEU A 80 -10.13 17.77 -10.25
N ILE A 81 -9.12 18.51 -9.79
CA ILE A 81 -7.81 18.57 -10.45
C ILE A 81 -7.24 17.17 -10.69
N LYS A 82 -7.29 16.29 -9.68
CA LYS A 82 -6.84 14.90 -9.81
C LYS A 82 -7.66 14.08 -10.81
N VAL A 83 -8.99 14.19 -10.76
CA VAL A 83 -9.89 13.53 -11.72
C VAL A 83 -9.67 14.03 -13.13
N TRP A 84 -9.35 15.30 -13.33
CA TRP A 84 -9.10 15.87 -14.65
C TRP A 84 -7.71 15.50 -15.20
N ALA A 85 -6.71 15.34 -14.33
CA ALA A 85 -5.36 14.91 -14.70
C ALA A 85 -5.30 13.43 -15.12
N GLU A 86 -5.91 12.54 -14.33
CA GLU A 86 -5.82 11.08 -14.50
C GLU A 86 -7.09 10.44 -15.07
N GLY A 87 -8.18 11.20 -15.19
CA GLY A 87 -9.46 10.75 -15.71
C GLY A 87 -10.19 9.76 -14.79
N PHE A 88 -11.07 8.95 -15.40
CA PHE A 88 -11.81 7.88 -14.71
C PHE A 88 -10.92 6.80 -14.08
N ARG A 89 -9.64 6.73 -14.45
CA ARG A 89 -8.69 5.80 -13.85
C ARG A 89 -8.39 6.16 -12.40
N TYR A 90 -8.40 7.44 -12.06
CA TYR A 90 -8.20 7.91 -10.69
C TYR A 90 -9.33 7.49 -9.76
N LEU A 91 -10.59 7.55 -10.20
CA LEU A 91 -11.74 7.09 -9.40
C LEU A 91 -11.69 5.59 -9.08
N LYS A 92 -10.95 4.79 -9.85
CA LYS A 92 -10.71 3.36 -9.58
C LYS A 92 -9.41 3.11 -8.80
N SER A 93 -8.57 4.13 -8.62
CA SER A 93 -7.36 4.05 -7.81
C SER A 93 -7.71 4.04 -6.32
N LYS A 94 -6.88 3.41 -5.48
CA LYS A 94 -7.10 3.29 -4.03
C LYS A 94 -7.24 4.67 -3.36
N SER A 95 -6.37 5.62 -3.75
CA SER A 95 -6.40 7.01 -3.27
C SER A 95 -7.62 7.77 -3.77
N GLY A 96 -8.04 7.57 -5.01
CA GLY A 96 -9.22 8.26 -5.56
C GLY A 96 -10.54 7.77 -4.99
N VAL A 97 -10.67 6.46 -4.71
CA VAL A 97 -11.85 5.91 -4.00
C VAL A 97 -11.96 6.50 -2.59
N PHE A 98 -10.83 6.60 -1.89
CA PHE A 98 -10.80 7.17 -0.55
C PHE A 98 -11.12 8.67 -0.55
N ASP A 99 -10.50 9.45 -1.44
CA ASP A 99 -10.77 10.88 -1.59
C ASP A 99 -12.24 11.13 -1.95
N ALA A 100 -12.84 10.30 -2.81
CA ALA A 100 -14.27 10.36 -3.14
C ALA A 100 -15.17 10.00 -1.95
N LEU A 101 -14.79 9.02 -1.12
CA LEU A 101 -15.55 8.63 0.07
C LEU A 101 -15.53 9.73 1.13
N VAL A 102 -14.36 10.33 1.39
CA VAL A 102 -14.22 11.46 2.31
C VAL A 102 -15.01 12.67 1.80
N LEU A 103 -14.91 12.99 0.51
CA LEU A 103 -15.66 14.09 -0.09
C LEU A 103 -17.18 13.85 -0.02
N GLY A 104 -17.61 12.61 -0.29
CA GLY A 104 -19.00 12.19 -0.13
C GLY A 104 -19.52 12.35 1.29
N ALA A 105 -18.72 11.98 2.31
CA ALA A 105 -19.07 12.17 3.71
C ALA A 105 -19.23 13.65 4.09
N VAL A 106 -18.35 14.52 3.57
CA VAL A 106 -18.43 15.96 3.78
C VAL A 106 -19.69 16.55 3.14
N TYR A 107 -19.99 16.23 1.88
CA TYR A 107 -21.19 16.72 1.23
C TYR A 107 -22.47 16.15 1.87
N LEU A 108 -22.46 14.88 2.29
CA LEU A 108 -23.59 14.29 3.02
C LEU A 108 -23.89 15.05 4.32
N SER A 109 -22.86 15.53 5.02
CA SER A 109 -23.02 16.39 6.20
C SER A 109 -23.54 17.79 5.87
N ALA A 110 -23.35 18.28 4.64
CA ALA A 110 -23.84 19.58 4.20
C ALA A 110 -25.32 19.53 3.74
N PHE A 111 -25.76 18.42 3.16
CA PHE A 111 -27.15 18.22 2.72
C PHE A 111 -28.13 17.85 3.85
N ARG A 112 -27.62 17.46 5.03
CA ARG A 112 -28.42 17.16 6.23
C ARG A 112 -28.13 18.23 7.30
N PRO A 113 -28.73 19.43 7.20
CA PRO A 113 -28.48 20.53 8.14
C PRO A 113 -29.15 20.35 9.51
N ASP A 114 -29.87 19.23 9.76
CA ASP A 114 -30.45 18.95 11.06
C ASP A 114 -29.33 18.79 12.10
N GLU A 115 -29.05 19.88 12.81
CA GLU A 115 -28.09 19.97 13.92
C GLU A 115 -28.44 19.02 15.09
N ALA A 116 -29.64 18.44 15.07
CA ALA A 116 -30.13 17.51 16.08
C ALA A 116 -29.54 16.09 15.94
N ALA A 117 -28.88 15.74 14.83
CA ALA A 117 -28.25 14.44 14.67
C ALA A 117 -26.74 14.51 14.99
N PRO A 118 -26.26 13.97 16.13
CA PRO A 118 -24.82 13.97 16.46
C PRO A 118 -23.93 13.40 15.34
N LEU A 119 -24.47 12.48 14.55
CA LEU A 119 -23.80 11.85 13.42
C LEU A 119 -23.40 12.81 12.29
N THR A 120 -24.17 13.87 11.99
CA THR A 120 -23.86 14.80 10.89
C THR A 120 -22.71 15.76 11.25
N VAL A 121 -22.55 16.08 12.54
CA VAL A 121 -21.45 16.90 13.07
C VAL A 121 -20.14 16.13 13.03
N GLU A 122 -20.15 14.83 13.35
CA GLU A 122 -18.98 13.96 13.38
C GLU A 122 -18.41 13.65 11.99
N LEU A 123 -19.27 13.53 10.97
CA LEU A 123 -18.82 13.26 9.59
C LEU A 123 -17.93 14.37 9.02
N ARG A 124 -17.99 15.59 9.55
CA ARG A 124 -17.07 16.68 9.16
C ARG A 124 -15.63 16.37 9.59
N ALA A 125 -15.43 15.61 10.67
CA ALA A 125 -14.10 15.16 11.11
C ALA A 125 -13.49 14.12 10.15
N ALA A 126 -14.30 13.52 9.25
CA ALA A 126 -13.78 12.63 8.21
C ALA A 126 -12.77 13.33 7.28
N ARG A 127 -12.76 14.67 7.20
CA ARG A 127 -11.73 15.43 6.47
C ARG A 127 -10.33 15.19 7.01
N LEU A 128 -10.19 14.87 8.30
CA LEU A 128 -8.90 14.49 8.90
C LEU A 128 -8.37 13.19 8.30
N LEU A 129 -9.26 12.28 7.89
CA LEU A 129 -8.87 11.03 7.25
C LEU A 129 -8.16 11.28 5.91
N LYS A 130 -8.35 12.44 5.28
CA LYS A 130 -7.65 12.83 4.05
C LYS A 130 -6.13 12.80 4.19
N ILE A 131 -5.59 12.92 5.40
CA ILE A 131 -4.15 12.75 5.66
C ILE A 131 -3.63 11.38 5.20
N ILE A 132 -4.49 10.35 5.27
CA ILE A 132 -4.19 8.98 4.83
C ILE A 132 -3.96 8.93 3.31
N SER A 133 -4.71 9.71 2.52
CA SER A 133 -4.49 9.80 1.06
C SER A 133 -3.21 10.51 0.67
N PHE A 134 -2.73 11.43 1.52
CA PHE A 134 -1.57 12.27 1.24
C PHE A 134 -0.24 11.62 1.65
N ILE A 135 -0.24 10.87 2.76
CA ILE A 135 0.95 10.21 3.28
C ILE A 135 0.96 8.76 2.78
N PRO A 136 1.87 8.38 1.85
CA PRO A 136 1.92 7.03 1.30
C PRO A 136 2.03 5.95 2.37
N VAL A 137 2.83 6.19 3.42
CA VAL A 137 2.99 5.28 4.56
C VAL A 137 1.65 5.01 5.25
N LEU A 138 0.81 6.04 5.46
CA LEU A 138 -0.50 5.87 6.08
C LEU A 138 -1.47 5.12 5.15
N ARG A 139 -1.45 5.42 3.85
CA ARG A 139 -2.27 4.70 2.86
C ARG A 139 -1.95 3.22 2.86
N ASP A 140 -0.67 2.88 2.78
CA ASP A 140 -0.22 1.51 2.69
C ASP A 140 -0.49 0.76 4.01
N THR A 141 -0.37 1.45 5.15
CA THR A 141 -0.77 0.93 6.47
C THR A 141 -2.28 0.68 6.55
N ALA A 142 -3.10 1.63 6.10
CA ALA A 142 -4.57 1.49 6.10
C ALA A 142 -5.01 0.34 5.17
N GLU A 143 -4.37 0.17 4.02
CA GLU A 143 -4.66 -0.94 3.12
C GLU A 143 -4.32 -2.29 3.77
N CYS A 144 -3.16 -2.40 4.40
CA CYS A 144 -2.77 -3.58 5.16
C CYS A 144 -3.79 -3.88 6.27
N PHE A 145 -4.24 -2.85 6.98
CA PHE A 145 -5.28 -2.99 8.01
C PHE A 145 -6.59 -3.56 7.45
N PHE A 146 -7.11 -3.00 6.35
CA PHE A 146 -8.33 -3.53 5.73
C PHE A 146 -8.14 -4.96 5.18
N LEU A 147 -6.96 -5.29 4.68
CA LEU A 147 -6.64 -6.65 4.23
C LEU A 147 -6.66 -7.65 5.40
N VAL A 148 -6.09 -7.26 6.54
CA VAL A 148 -6.10 -8.07 7.77
C VAL A 148 -7.52 -8.20 8.31
N MET A 149 -8.28 -7.11 8.41
CA MET A 149 -9.69 -7.15 8.81
C MET A 149 -10.51 -8.14 7.99
N LYS A 150 -10.32 -8.14 6.65
CA LYS A 150 -11.02 -9.09 5.77
C LYS A 150 -10.68 -10.55 6.08
N LYS A 151 -9.43 -10.83 6.47
CA LYS A 151 -9.00 -12.17 6.88
C LYS A 151 -9.53 -12.55 8.27
N SER A 152 -9.66 -11.58 9.18
CA SER A 152 -10.12 -11.75 10.56
C SER A 152 -11.66 -11.78 10.72
N LEU A 153 -12.44 -11.53 9.66
CA LEU A 153 -13.91 -11.46 9.73
C LEU A 153 -14.57 -12.68 10.40
N TYR A 154 -14.05 -13.90 10.17
CA TYR A 154 -14.58 -15.11 10.78
C TYR A 154 -14.34 -15.16 12.31
N ALA A 155 -13.19 -14.69 12.76
CA ALA A 155 -12.85 -14.57 14.18
C ALA A 155 -13.76 -13.57 14.88
N PHE A 156 -14.01 -12.42 14.23
CA PHE A 156 -14.95 -11.42 14.73
C PHE A 156 -16.38 -11.97 14.86
N PHE A 157 -16.84 -12.73 13.86
CA PHE A 157 -18.16 -13.37 13.93
C PHE A 157 -18.26 -14.39 15.07
N LEU A 158 -17.22 -15.20 15.27
CA LEU A 158 -17.17 -16.15 16.38
C LEU A 158 -17.25 -15.43 17.75
N LEU A 159 -16.52 -14.33 17.91
CA LEU A 159 -16.58 -13.49 19.10
C LEU A 159 -17.98 -12.91 19.32
N LEU A 160 -18.63 -12.43 18.25
CA LEU A 160 -19.98 -11.87 18.33
C LEU A 160 -21.00 -12.92 18.77
N VAL A 161 -20.91 -14.15 18.26
CA VAL A 161 -21.76 -15.27 18.71
C VAL A 161 -21.51 -15.61 20.17
N PHE A 162 -20.25 -15.58 20.62
CA PHE A 162 -19.90 -15.83 22.02
C PHE A 162 -20.49 -14.76 22.96
N VAL A 163 -20.27 -13.48 22.66
CA VAL A 163 -20.84 -12.36 23.44
C VAL A 163 -22.37 -12.42 23.41
N PHE A 164 -22.97 -12.77 22.27
CA PHE A 164 -24.42 -12.95 22.17
C PHE A 164 -24.92 -14.06 23.11
N PHE A 165 -24.30 -15.23 23.07
CA PHE A 165 -24.67 -16.35 23.93
C PHE A 165 -24.58 -15.98 25.42
N PHE A 166 -23.46 -15.39 25.84
CA PHE A 166 -23.27 -14.98 27.24
C PHE A 166 -24.15 -13.80 27.64
N GLY A 167 -24.43 -12.85 26.73
CA GLY A 167 -25.37 -11.75 26.98
C GLY A 167 -26.78 -12.25 27.27
N VAL A 168 -27.26 -13.24 26.50
CA VAL A 168 -28.56 -13.88 26.75
C VAL A 168 -28.55 -14.67 28.06
N CYS A 169 -27.52 -15.48 28.32
CA CYS A 169 -27.40 -16.22 29.59
C CYS A 169 -27.35 -15.27 30.80
N GLY A 170 -26.58 -14.19 30.72
CA GLY A 170 -26.47 -13.19 31.77
C GLY A 170 -27.80 -12.47 32.03
N PHE A 171 -28.54 -12.11 30.96
CA PHE A 171 -29.89 -11.56 31.10
C PHE A 171 -30.84 -12.51 31.83
N TYR A 172 -30.83 -13.81 31.53
CA TYR A 172 -31.71 -14.77 32.23
C TYR A 172 -31.26 -15.08 33.66
N CYS A 173 -29.98 -14.91 33.99
CA CYS A 173 -29.45 -15.16 35.33
C CYS A 173 -29.53 -13.95 36.27
N PHE A 174 -29.37 -12.74 35.74
CA PHE A 174 -29.23 -11.50 36.53
C PHE A 174 -30.21 -10.40 36.14
N GLY A 175 -30.92 -10.56 35.02
CA GLY A 175 -31.93 -9.61 34.56
C GLY A 175 -33.26 -9.76 35.28
N GLY A 176 -33.95 -8.64 35.45
CA GLY A 176 -35.25 -8.56 36.12
C GLY A 176 -35.44 -7.25 36.90
N PRO A 177 -36.66 -6.99 37.43
CA PRO A 177 -36.99 -5.76 38.15
C PRO A 177 -36.17 -5.56 39.44
N ASP A 178 -35.73 -6.66 40.06
CA ASP A 178 -34.94 -6.69 41.30
C ASP A 178 -33.43 -6.83 41.04
N SER A 179 -32.97 -6.51 39.82
CA SER A 179 -31.56 -6.62 39.47
C SER A 179 -30.70 -5.62 40.28
N PRO A 180 -29.51 -6.02 40.76
CA PRO A 180 -28.63 -5.12 41.53
C PRO A 180 -28.17 -3.89 40.74
N ASP A 181 -28.09 -4.02 39.40
CA ASP A 181 -27.62 -2.98 38.48
C ASP A 181 -28.56 -2.88 37.25
N PRO A 182 -29.69 -2.16 37.36
CA PRO A 182 -30.69 -2.05 36.30
C PRO A 182 -30.13 -1.46 34.99
N LEU A 183 -29.18 -0.52 35.08
CA LEU A 183 -28.56 0.13 33.92
C LEU A 183 -27.97 -0.86 32.91
N HIS A 184 -27.44 -1.98 33.41
CA HIS A 184 -26.68 -2.95 32.63
C HIS A 184 -27.47 -4.22 32.29
N TRP A 185 -28.47 -4.58 33.12
CA TRP A 185 -29.12 -5.90 33.09
C TRP A 185 -30.65 -5.85 32.97
N GLU A 186 -31.28 -4.67 33.07
CA GLU A 186 -32.75 -4.53 32.93
C GLU A 186 -33.22 -4.85 31.51
N ASP A 187 -32.47 -4.41 30.50
CA ASP A 187 -32.78 -4.66 29.10
C ASP A 187 -31.85 -5.71 28.48
N LYS A 188 -32.41 -6.51 27.57
CA LYS A 188 -31.69 -7.52 26.80
C LYS A 188 -30.59 -6.87 25.97
N SER A 189 -30.85 -5.68 25.43
CA SER A 189 -29.91 -4.93 24.59
C SER A 189 -28.68 -4.47 25.40
N SER A 190 -28.89 -3.91 26.58
CA SER A 190 -27.84 -3.50 27.52
C SER A 190 -26.99 -4.68 27.99
N SER A 191 -27.62 -5.83 28.25
CA SER A 191 -26.92 -7.04 28.73
C SER A 191 -25.82 -7.52 27.76
N PHE A 192 -26.00 -7.35 26.44
CA PHE A 192 -24.96 -7.67 25.46
C PHE A 192 -23.73 -6.77 25.56
N PHE A 193 -23.94 -5.46 25.74
CA PHE A 193 -22.84 -4.50 25.88
C PHE A 193 -22.12 -4.67 27.21
N SER A 194 -22.85 -4.94 28.30
CA SER A 194 -22.27 -5.18 29.62
C SER A 194 -21.33 -6.39 29.63
N VAL A 195 -21.69 -7.48 28.95
CA VAL A 195 -20.80 -8.66 28.78
C VAL A 195 -19.56 -8.32 27.95
N ALA A 196 -19.68 -7.49 26.92
CA ALA A 196 -18.55 -7.10 26.07
C ALA A 196 -17.52 -6.19 26.79
N VAL A 197 -18.00 -5.34 27.69
CA VAL A 197 -17.17 -4.41 28.46
C VAL A 197 -16.64 -5.05 29.76
N PHE A 198 -17.15 -6.25 30.11
CA PHE A 198 -16.86 -6.95 31.37
C PHE A 198 -17.01 -6.08 32.61
N ASP A 199 -17.83 -5.04 32.52
CA ASP A 199 -18.08 -4.14 33.63
C ASP A 199 -19.32 -4.61 34.38
N VAL A 200 -19.23 -4.52 35.70
CA VAL A 200 -20.35 -4.65 36.65
C VAL A 200 -20.95 -6.06 36.78
N LEU A 201 -20.40 -6.80 37.76
CA LEU A 201 -21.13 -7.83 38.51
C LEU A 201 -20.46 -8.18 39.86
N ASP A 202 -19.21 -7.75 40.08
CA ASP A 202 -18.48 -8.02 41.34
C ASP A 202 -18.90 -7.11 42.50
N ASN A 203 -19.41 -5.90 42.20
CA ASN A 203 -19.93 -4.95 43.20
C ASN A 203 -21.29 -5.37 43.79
N ALA A 204 -22.03 -6.24 43.11
CA ALA A 204 -23.35 -6.71 43.54
C ALA A 204 -23.33 -7.80 44.63
N GLY A 205 -22.14 -8.31 45.02
CA GLY A 205 -21.99 -9.23 46.16
C GLY A 205 -22.62 -10.62 45.99
N MET A 206 -23.13 -10.96 44.81
CA MET A 206 -23.74 -12.27 44.53
C MET A 206 -22.67 -13.34 44.24
N LYS A 207 -22.74 -14.51 44.90
CA LYS A 207 -21.77 -15.60 44.65
C LYS A 207 -21.89 -16.20 43.23
N SER A 208 -23.10 -16.25 42.68
CA SER A 208 -23.37 -16.77 41.32
C SER A 208 -22.77 -15.88 40.22
N SER A 209 -22.77 -14.56 40.47
CA SER A 209 -22.19 -13.53 39.60
C SER A 209 -20.70 -13.78 39.34
N ARG A 210 -19.91 -13.99 40.40
CA ARG A 210 -18.46 -14.21 40.29
C ARG A 210 -18.11 -15.40 39.43
N ILE A 211 -18.84 -16.51 39.58
CA ILE A 211 -18.61 -17.73 38.81
C ILE A 211 -18.93 -17.48 37.34
N PHE A 212 -20.03 -16.80 37.03
CA PHE A 212 -20.39 -16.43 35.66
C PHE A 212 -19.33 -15.52 35.01
N THR A 213 -18.87 -14.49 35.71
CA THR A 213 -17.84 -13.57 35.21
C THR A 213 -16.50 -14.28 35.00
N ILE A 214 -16.05 -15.10 35.95
CA ILE A 214 -14.83 -15.90 35.80
C ILE A 214 -14.94 -16.85 34.61
N LEU A 215 -16.08 -17.54 34.47
CA LEU A 215 -16.32 -18.44 33.34
C LEU A 215 -16.30 -17.70 32.00
N CYS A 216 -16.93 -16.52 31.94
CA CYS A 216 -16.96 -15.69 30.74
C CYS A 216 -15.56 -15.17 30.37
N ILE A 217 -14.78 -14.70 31.34
CA ILE A 217 -13.39 -14.26 31.12
C ILE A 217 -12.52 -15.42 30.64
N VAL A 218 -12.57 -16.58 31.32
CA VAL A 218 -11.73 -17.74 30.97
C VAL A 218 -12.08 -18.26 29.57
N LEU A 219 -13.37 -18.45 29.27
CA LEU A 219 -13.80 -18.93 27.95
C LEU A 219 -13.60 -17.88 26.86
N GLY A 220 -13.88 -16.60 27.14
CA GLY A 220 -13.69 -15.50 26.21
C GLY A 220 -12.21 -15.33 25.86
N TYR A 221 -11.33 -15.36 26.87
CA TYR A 221 -9.88 -15.34 26.67
C TYR A 221 -9.42 -16.57 25.89
N PHE A 222 -9.92 -17.77 26.19
CA PHE A 222 -9.59 -18.98 25.44
C PHE A 222 -9.96 -18.85 23.95
N ILE A 223 -11.14 -18.30 23.63
CA ILE A 223 -11.57 -18.07 22.25
C ILE A 223 -10.69 -17.02 21.57
N LEU A 224 -10.47 -15.87 22.21
CA LEU A 224 -9.65 -14.79 21.66
C LEU A 224 -8.20 -15.24 21.44
N TYR A 225 -7.62 -15.95 22.40
CA TYR A 225 -6.27 -16.47 22.34
C TYR A 225 -6.11 -17.48 21.19
N ASN A 226 -6.98 -18.49 21.12
CA ASN A 226 -6.92 -19.49 20.05
C ASN A 226 -7.21 -18.88 18.67
N SER A 227 -8.12 -17.92 18.60
CA SER A 227 -8.43 -17.21 17.36
C SER A 227 -7.23 -16.37 16.88
N CYS A 228 -6.56 -15.66 17.79
CA CYS A 228 -5.36 -14.88 17.49
C CYS A 228 -4.21 -15.80 17.02
N ILE A 229 -4.00 -16.93 17.69
CA ILE A 229 -2.99 -17.93 17.27
C ILE A 229 -3.32 -18.50 15.90
N ALA A 230 -4.59 -18.84 15.65
CA ALA A 230 -5.01 -19.36 14.35
C ALA A 230 -4.77 -18.33 13.23
N GLU A 231 -5.11 -17.07 13.46
CA GLU A 231 -4.88 -15.99 12.51
C GLU A 231 -3.39 -15.72 12.29
N MET A 232 -2.59 -15.66 13.35
CA MET A 232 -1.14 -15.52 13.27
C MET A 232 -0.49 -16.69 12.54
N SER A 233 -0.91 -17.92 12.81
CA SER A 233 -0.43 -19.12 12.12
C SER A 233 -0.78 -19.09 10.63
N ALA A 234 -2.01 -18.70 10.29
CA ALA A 234 -2.45 -18.54 8.91
C ALA A 234 -1.67 -17.42 8.20
N TYR A 235 -1.44 -16.28 8.86
CA TYR A 235 -0.65 -15.17 8.34
C TYR A 235 0.81 -15.56 8.11
N MET A 236 1.43 -16.24 9.08
CA MET A 236 2.79 -16.73 8.98
C MET A 236 2.93 -17.72 7.82
N THR A 237 1.96 -18.64 7.65
CA THR A 237 1.93 -19.56 6.51
C THR A 237 1.77 -18.83 5.17
N ASP A 238 0.96 -17.77 5.11
CA ASP A 238 0.78 -16.93 3.90
C ASP A 238 2.07 -16.19 3.53
N ILE A 239 2.77 -15.60 4.51
CA ILE A 239 4.07 -14.95 4.29
C ILE A 239 5.11 -15.96 3.82
N THR A 240 5.25 -17.11 4.50
CA THR A 240 6.23 -18.13 4.14
C THR A 240 5.99 -18.60 2.70
N LYS A 241 4.74 -18.81 2.30
CA LYS A 241 4.40 -19.15 0.90
C LYS A 241 4.78 -18.06 -0.09
N LYS A 242 4.56 -16.79 0.24
CA LYS A 242 4.96 -15.67 -0.63
C LYS A 242 6.48 -15.57 -0.75
N GLN A 243 7.21 -15.71 0.36
CA GLN A 243 8.67 -15.74 0.34
C GLN A 243 9.22 -16.91 -0.48
N GLU A 244 8.67 -18.11 -0.29
CA GLU A 244 9.05 -19.28 -1.08
C GLU A 244 8.76 -19.11 -2.57
N ALA A 245 7.64 -18.49 -2.94
CA ALA A 245 7.30 -18.21 -4.33
C ALA A 245 8.31 -17.25 -4.99
N THR A 246 8.71 -16.19 -4.28
CA THR A 246 9.76 -15.27 -4.75
C THR A 246 11.10 -15.98 -4.88
N ARG A 247 11.48 -16.81 -3.89
CA ARG A 247 12.72 -17.59 -3.95
C ARG A 247 12.74 -18.54 -5.14
N ARG A 248 11.62 -19.22 -5.43
CA ARG A 248 11.50 -20.12 -6.58
C ARG A 248 11.68 -19.38 -7.91
N LYS A 249 11.11 -18.17 -8.06
CA LYS A 249 11.32 -17.35 -9.27
C LYS A 249 12.78 -16.99 -9.48
N MET A 250 13.46 -16.53 -8.43
CA MET A 250 14.89 -16.21 -8.49
C MET A 250 15.74 -17.45 -8.82
N GLU A 251 15.42 -18.61 -8.23
CA GLU A 251 16.10 -19.87 -8.54
C GLU A 251 15.87 -20.30 -10.01
N GLU A 252 14.66 -20.12 -10.55
CA GLU A 252 14.33 -20.42 -11.94
C GLU A 252 15.07 -19.51 -12.92
N GLU A 253 15.13 -18.21 -12.63
CA GLU A 253 15.87 -17.21 -13.42
C GLU A 253 17.37 -17.50 -13.41
N ALA A 254 17.96 -17.80 -12.25
CA ALA A 254 19.37 -18.19 -12.14
C ALA A 254 19.68 -19.49 -12.91
N ARG A 255 18.77 -20.47 -12.90
CA ARG A 255 18.91 -21.71 -13.69
C ARG A 255 18.77 -21.43 -15.19
N ALA A 256 17.87 -20.54 -15.60
CA ALA A 256 17.70 -20.13 -16.99
C ALA A 256 18.95 -19.40 -17.50
N LEU A 257 19.56 -18.53 -16.69
CA LEU A 257 20.80 -17.83 -17.01
C LEU A 257 21.97 -18.82 -17.17
N LYS A 258 22.13 -19.76 -16.22
CA LYS A 258 23.13 -20.84 -16.32
C LYS A 258 22.96 -21.68 -17.60
N ARG A 259 21.72 -21.98 -18.01
CA ARG A 259 21.44 -22.69 -19.27
C ARG A 259 21.81 -21.87 -20.51
N ARG A 260 21.58 -20.56 -20.49
CA ARG A 260 22.02 -19.64 -21.57
C ARG A 260 23.53 -19.53 -21.64
N ALA A 261 24.23 -19.49 -20.50
CA ALA A 261 25.69 -19.47 -20.46
C ALA A 261 26.32 -20.79 -20.94
N ARG A 262 25.64 -21.93 -20.75
CA ARG A 262 26.09 -23.26 -21.20
C ARG A 262 25.75 -23.59 -22.66
N ARG A 263 25.34 -22.60 -23.47
CA ARG A 263 24.99 -22.81 -24.87
C ARG A 263 26.26 -23.27 -25.64
N PRO A 264 26.19 -24.31 -26.49
CA PRO A 264 27.35 -24.92 -27.15
C PRO A 264 28.08 -24.03 -28.17
N GLU A 265 27.57 -22.83 -28.47
CA GLU A 265 28.17 -21.89 -29.42
C GLU A 265 29.65 -21.58 -29.08
N GLY A 266 30.00 -21.45 -27.79
CA GLY A 266 31.39 -21.25 -27.39
C GLY A 266 32.28 -22.50 -27.48
N GLU A 267 31.72 -23.70 -27.30
CA GLU A 267 32.47 -24.96 -27.37
C GLU A 267 32.80 -25.36 -28.81
N GLU A 268 31.89 -25.11 -29.76
CA GLU A 268 32.12 -25.34 -31.19
C GLU A 268 33.16 -24.36 -31.77
N GLU A 269 33.06 -23.06 -31.43
CA GLU A 269 34.06 -22.05 -31.83
C GLU A 269 35.46 -22.40 -31.31
N ILE A 270 35.58 -22.80 -30.03
CA ILE A 270 36.87 -23.20 -29.44
C ILE A 270 37.42 -24.46 -30.09
N ARG A 271 36.55 -25.40 -30.51
CA ARG A 271 36.96 -26.64 -31.20
C ARG A 271 37.45 -26.35 -32.61
N GLN A 272 36.79 -25.43 -33.31
CA GLN A 272 37.15 -25.00 -34.66
C GLN A 272 38.49 -24.23 -34.65
N VAL A 273 38.63 -23.25 -33.75
CA VAL A 273 39.88 -22.49 -33.58
C VAL A 273 41.05 -23.38 -33.20
N ARG A 274 40.83 -24.42 -32.37
CA ARG A 274 41.85 -25.41 -32.00
C ARG A 274 42.25 -26.30 -33.17
N GLY A 275 41.29 -26.68 -34.01
CA GLY A 275 41.53 -27.43 -35.25
C GLY A 275 42.34 -26.62 -36.26
N ASP A 276 41.99 -25.34 -36.45
CA ASP A 276 42.70 -24.41 -37.32
C ASP A 276 44.13 -24.14 -36.82
N PHE A 277 44.34 -24.06 -35.51
CA PHE A 277 45.68 -23.91 -34.94
C PHE A 277 46.56 -25.16 -35.15
N GLN A 278 45.97 -26.36 -35.11
CA GLN A 278 46.68 -27.61 -35.38
C GLN A 278 47.05 -27.77 -36.86
N SER A 279 46.14 -27.42 -37.78
CA SER A 279 46.41 -27.48 -39.22
C SER A 279 47.48 -26.48 -39.65
N LEU A 280 47.48 -25.27 -39.08
CA LEU A 280 48.55 -24.29 -39.29
C LEU A 280 49.88 -24.72 -38.68
N LYS A 281 49.89 -25.40 -37.54
CA LYS A 281 51.11 -25.97 -36.95
C LYS A 281 51.73 -27.06 -37.83
N GLU A 282 50.92 -27.87 -38.51
CA GLU A 282 51.42 -28.84 -39.50
C GLU A 282 51.96 -28.17 -40.76
N GLN A 283 51.30 -27.13 -41.27
CA GLN A 283 51.80 -26.35 -42.42
C GLN A 283 53.14 -25.65 -42.14
N PHE A 284 53.44 -25.33 -40.88
CA PHE A 284 54.72 -24.75 -40.46
C PHE A 284 55.86 -25.77 -40.28
N LYS A 285 55.57 -27.08 -40.26
CA LYS A 285 56.61 -28.12 -40.11
C LYS A 285 57.47 -28.31 -41.37
N THR A 286 57.01 -27.80 -42.51
CA THR A 286 57.64 -27.97 -43.84
C THR A 286 58.32 -26.70 -44.36
N GLN A 287 58.31 -25.57 -43.64
CA GLN A 287 58.86 -24.30 -44.13
C GLN A 287 59.72 -23.58 -43.07
N GLU A 288 60.89 -23.06 -43.48
CA GLU A 288 61.88 -22.47 -42.57
C GLU A 288 61.36 -21.22 -41.82
N PRO A 289 61.75 -21.02 -40.55
CA PRO A 289 60.86 -20.35 -39.58
C PRO A 289 60.95 -18.82 -39.52
N CYS A 290 61.89 -18.14 -40.20
CA CYS A 290 62.33 -16.81 -39.75
C CYS A 290 62.31 -15.64 -40.75
N SER A 291 61.73 -15.76 -41.95
CA SER A 291 61.65 -14.60 -42.88
C SER A 291 60.27 -14.35 -43.51
N SER A 292 59.24 -15.09 -43.09
CA SER A 292 57.93 -15.06 -43.71
C SER A 292 56.99 -14.06 -43.04
N VAL A 293 56.59 -13.02 -43.78
CA VAL A 293 55.52 -12.06 -43.44
C VAL A 293 54.22 -12.76 -42.97
N ASN A 294 54.02 -14.02 -43.35
CA ASN A 294 52.85 -14.81 -42.96
C ASN A 294 52.89 -15.25 -41.49
N PHE A 295 54.07 -15.49 -40.90
CA PHE A 295 54.17 -15.80 -39.46
C PHE A 295 53.81 -14.58 -38.61
N ALA A 296 54.33 -13.41 -38.97
CA ALA A 296 54.01 -12.15 -38.28
C ALA A 296 52.51 -11.82 -38.40
N LYS A 297 51.90 -12.00 -39.57
CA LYS A 297 50.45 -11.82 -39.75
C LYS A 297 49.65 -12.80 -38.90
N LEU A 298 50.07 -14.06 -38.84
CA LEU A 298 49.38 -15.08 -38.06
C LEU A 298 49.49 -14.81 -36.55
N TYR A 299 50.69 -14.48 -36.08
CA TYR A 299 50.93 -14.12 -34.69
C TYR A 299 50.11 -12.90 -34.27
N LEU A 300 50.10 -11.84 -35.07
CA LEU A 300 49.28 -10.64 -34.80
C LEU A 300 47.78 -10.92 -34.84
N THR A 301 47.34 -11.87 -35.67
CA THR A 301 45.92 -12.26 -35.74
C THR A 301 45.53 -13.09 -34.52
N ALA A 302 46.36 -14.03 -34.10
CA ALA A 302 46.16 -14.78 -32.86
C ALA A 302 46.16 -13.86 -31.63
N GLN A 303 47.06 -12.87 -31.60
CA GLN A 303 47.15 -11.90 -30.51
C GLN A 303 45.90 -11.02 -30.41
N ARG A 304 45.40 -10.49 -31.54
CA ARG A 304 44.12 -9.75 -31.56
C ARG A 304 42.96 -10.59 -31.08
N HIS A 305 42.94 -11.87 -31.42
CA HIS A 305 41.87 -12.76 -30.99
C HIS A 305 41.90 -13.02 -29.48
N LEU A 306 43.10 -13.13 -28.92
CA LEU A 306 43.32 -13.20 -27.47
C LEU A 306 42.85 -11.92 -26.77
N ASP A 307 43.27 -10.76 -27.27
CA ASP A 307 42.91 -9.45 -26.70
C ASP A 307 41.39 -9.22 -26.70
N HIS A 308 40.71 -9.58 -27.79
CA HIS A 308 39.25 -9.50 -27.88
C HIS A 308 38.57 -10.38 -26.82
N LYS A 309 39.04 -11.63 -26.65
CA LYS A 309 38.48 -12.52 -25.63
C LYS A 309 38.78 -12.04 -24.21
N THR A 310 39.92 -11.42 -23.95
CA THR A 310 40.23 -10.81 -22.66
C THR A 310 39.29 -9.64 -22.36
N GLN A 311 38.94 -8.81 -23.35
CA GLN A 311 37.95 -7.74 -23.20
C GLN A 311 36.54 -8.28 -22.92
N GLU A 312 36.08 -9.31 -23.62
CA GLU A 312 34.77 -9.93 -23.34
C GLU A 312 34.70 -10.49 -21.92
N MET A 313 35.79 -11.12 -21.46
CA MET A 313 35.85 -11.67 -20.11
C MET A 313 35.83 -10.54 -19.05
N SER A 314 36.56 -9.45 -19.28
CA SER A 314 36.52 -8.27 -18.39
C SER A 314 35.12 -7.69 -18.30
N ARG A 315 34.42 -7.55 -19.42
CA ARG A 315 33.04 -7.05 -19.45
C ARG A 315 32.08 -7.93 -18.66
N CYS A 316 32.24 -9.25 -18.75
CA CYS A 316 31.43 -10.20 -17.99
C CYS A 316 31.70 -10.11 -16.48
N TYR A 317 32.95 -9.84 -16.08
CA TYR A 317 33.29 -9.56 -14.69
C TYR A 317 32.65 -8.25 -14.20
N ASP A 318 32.64 -7.20 -15.01
CA ASP A 318 32.01 -5.93 -14.66
C ASP A 318 30.49 -6.10 -14.52
N GLU A 319 29.83 -6.82 -15.43
CA GLU A 319 28.40 -7.14 -15.34
C GLU A 319 28.06 -7.99 -14.10
N MET A 320 28.91 -8.96 -13.75
CA MET A 320 28.73 -9.74 -12.51
C MET A 320 28.92 -8.88 -11.26
N ALA A 321 29.88 -7.95 -11.28
CA ALA A 321 30.10 -7.02 -10.18
C ALA A 321 28.90 -6.08 -9.99
N GLU A 322 28.30 -5.61 -11.08
CA GLU A 322 27.12 -4.76 -11.08
C GLU A 322 25.90 -5.48 -10.49
N VAL A 323 25.65 -6.74 -10.90
CA VAL A 323 24.58 -7.57 -10.33
C VAL A 323 24.81 -7.87 -8.84
N LEU A 324 26.05 -8.13 -8.42
CA LEU A 324 26.37 -8.33 -7.00
C LEU A 324 26.18 -7.05 -6.19
N GLN A 325 26.41 -5.88 -6.78
CA GLN A 325 26.18 -4.61 -6.14
C GLN A 325 24.67 -4.31 -6.00
N GLU A 326 23.87 -4.59 -7.03
CA GLU A 326 22.40 -4.50 -6.95
C GLU A 326 21.83 -5.43 -5.86
N LEU A 327 22.30 -6.68 -5.79
CA LEU A 327 21.89 -7.62 -4.74
C LEU A 327 22.25 -7.14 -3.33
N LYS A 328 23.40 -6.48 -3.18
CA LYS A 328 23.84 -5.91 -1.90
C LYS A 328 23.00 -4.69 -1.52
N GLU A 329 22.63 -3.84 -2.49
CA GLU A 329 21.75 -2.69 -2.27
C GLU A 329 20.33 -3.14 -1.88
N ASP A 330 19.81 -4.21 -2.48
CA ASP A 330 18.55 -4.85 -2.10
C ASP A 330 18.59 -5.47 -0.69
N GLU A 331 19.72 -6.09 -0.31
CA GLU A 331 19.91 -6.65 1.04
C GLU A 331 19.97 -5.54 2.11
N GLN A 332 20.58 -4.40 1.80
CA GLN A 332 20.60 -3.21 2.68
C GLN A 332 19.25 -2.50 2.79
N LEU A 333 18.37 -2.63 1.78
CA LEU A 333 16.99 -2.14 1.86
C LEU A 333 16.08 -3.04 2.72
N HIS A 334 16.53 -4.24 3.08
CA HIS A 334 15.76 -5.26 3.79
C HIS A 334 16.34 -5.68 5.15
N GLU A 335 17.45 -5.08 5.61
CA GLU A 335 17.82 -5.12 7.03
C GLU A 335 16.94 -4.16 7.86
N PRO A 336 16.46 -4.58 9.04
CA PRO A 336 15.44 -3.87 9.83
C PRO A 336 15.90 -2.56 10.49
#